data_AF-A0A2N2TDG6-F1
#
_entry.id   AF-A0A2N2TDG6-F1
#
_cell.length_a   1.000
_cell.length_b   1.000
_cell.length_c   1.000
_cell.angle_alpha   90.00
_cell.angle_beta   90.00
_cell.angle_gamma   90.00
#
_symmetry.space_group_name_H-M   'P 1'
#
loop_
_entity.id
_entity.type
_entity.pdbx_description
1 polymer ?
#
loop_
_entity_poly.entity_id
_entity_poly.type
_entity_poly.pdbx_seq_one_letter_code
_entity_poly.pdbx_strand_id
1 'polypeptide(L)'
;MLAAYGLVLSPALFFNGYLDSPVGVLVLMPYLSVYLFHSAGVPGLLMNDGACGWGWCAPTVFGWGFLAVVWVVLAWGVAHLLARLCAARRSSEVSTD
;
A
#
# COMPACT_ATOMS: atom_id res chain seq x y z
N MET A 1 3.92 -12.61 -4.29
CA MET A 1 3.00 -11.47 -4.05
C MET A 1 2.52 -10.84 -5.35
N LEU A 2 3.41 -10.39 -6.25
CA LEU A 2 3.04 -9.70 -7.49
C LEU A 2 2.07 -10.49 -8.41
N ALA A 3 2.31 -11.78 -8.64
CA ALA A 3 1.43 -12.60 -9.48
C ALA A 3 0.03 -12.81 -8.90
N ALA A 4 -0.08 -12.97 -7.57
CA ALA A 4 -1.36 -13.06 -6.89
C ALA A 4 -2.11 -11.72 -6.92
N TYR A 5 -1.39 -10.60 -6.81
CA TYR A 5 -1.94 -9.25 -6.96
C TYR A 5 -2.53 -9.03 -8.34
N GLY A 6 -1.81 -9.43 -9.39
CA GLY A 6 -2.30 -9.35 -10.77
C GLY A 6 -3.55 -10.18 -11.03
N LEU A 7 -3.64 -11.37 -10.42
CA LEU A 7 -4.82 -12.23 -10.53
C LEU A 7 -6.05 -11.64 -9.81
N VAL A 8 -5.84 -10.95 -8.68
CA VAL A 8 -6.92 -10.28 -7.95
C VAL A 8 -7.35 -8.98 -8.64
N LEU A 9 -6.46 -8.30 -9.36
CA LEU A 9 -6.77 -7.10 -10.14
C LEU A 9 -7.39 -7.39 -11.52
N SER A 10 -7.28 -8.61 -12.04
CA SER A 10 -7.81 -8.94 -13.36
C SER A 10 -9.31 -8.65 -13.55
N PRO A 11 -10.19 -8.78 -12.55
CA PRO A 11 -11.60 -8.43 -12.70
C PRO A 11 -11.83 -6.92 -12.85
N ALA A 12 -10.92 -6.07 -12.34
CA ALA A 12 -11.00 -4.61 -12.51
C ALA A 12 -10.86 -4.18 -13.99
N LEU A 13 -10.26 -5.03 -14.83
CA LEU A 13 -10.16 -4.78 -16.28
C LEU A 13 -11.50 -4.95 -17.01
N PHE A 14 -12.44 -5.68 -16.41
CA PHE A 14 -13.73 -6.03 -17.03
C PHE A 14 -14.93 -5.39 -16.31
N PHE A 15 -14.79 -5.04 -15.02
CA PHE A 15 -15.88 -4.53 -14.19
C PHE A 15 -15.53 -3.17 -13.56
N ASN A 16 -16.21 -2.11 -14.03
CA ASN A 16 -16.00 -0.72 -13.59
C ASN A 16 -16.31 -0.46 -12.10
N GLY A 17 -17.00 -1.36 -11.40
CA GLY A 17 -17.31 -1.23 -9.96
C GLY A 17 -16.51 -2.17 -9.04
N TYR A 18 -15.54 -2.91 -9.57
CA TYR A 18 -14.76 -3.89 -8.78
C TYR A 18 -13.86 -3.19 -7.74
N LEU A 19 -13.34 -2.01 -8.09
CA LEU A 19 -12.53 -1.18 -7.19
C LEU A 19 -13.36 -0.56 -6.05
N ASP A 20 -14.67 -0.42 -6.24
CA ASP A 20 -15.61 0.07 -5.22
C ASP A 20 -16.05 -1.02 -4.22
N SER A 21 -15.64 -2.28 -4.45
CA SER A 21 -15.86 -3.35 -3.49
C SER A 21 -14.88 -3.25 -2.32
N PRO A 22 -15.24 -3.67 -1.09
CA PRO A 22 -14.34 -3.63 0.06
C PRO A 22 -13.04 -4.44 -0.18
N VAL A 23 -13.09 -5.48 -1.01
CA VAL A 23 -11.91 -6.24 -1.45
C VAL A 23 -11.06 -5.41 -2.43
N GLY A 24 -11.71 -4.71 -3.37
CA GLY A 24 -11.07 -3.74 -4.25
C GLY A 24 -10.32 -2.67 -3.46
N VAL A 25 -10.95 -2.05 -2.46
CA VAL A 25 -10.36 -1.02 -1.58
C VAL A 25 -9.11 -1.52 -0.84
N LEU A 26 -9.14 -2.75 -0.30
CA LEU A 26 -7.98 -3.34 0.38
C LEU A 26 -6.78 -3.54 -0.56
N VAL A 27 -7.05 -3.96 -1.80
CA VAL A 27 -6.03 -4.16 -2.85
C VAL A 27 -5.59 -2.82 -3.44
N LEU A 28 -6.45 -1.80 -3.40
CA LEU A 28 -6.16 -0.45 -3.85
C LEU A 28 -5.37 0.34 -2.82
N MET A 29 -5.33 -0.06 -1.55
CA MET A 29 -4.73 0.75 -0.49
C MET A 29 -3.28 1.18 -0.80
N PRO A 30 -2.39 0.31 -1.34
CA PRO A 30 -1.07 0.74 -1.79
C PRO A 30 -1.17 1.73 -2.95
N TYR A 31 -2.04 1.47 -3.91
CA TYR A 31 -2.23 2.35 -5.06
C TYR A 31 -2.75 3.74 -4.66
N LEU A 32 -3.72 3.80 -3.74
CA LEU A 32 -4.29 5.03 -3.18
C LEU A 32 -3.22 5.86 -2.46
N SER A 33 -2.26 5.20 -1.80
CA SER A 33 -1.16 5.89 -1.14
C SER A 33 -0.33 6.73 -2.13
N VAL A 34 -0.16 6.30 -3.39
CA VAL A 34 0.56 7.08 -4.41
C VAL A 34 -0.15 8.40 -4.73
N TYR A 35 -1.48 8.41 -4.78
CA TYR A 35 -2.27 9.62 -5.02
C TYR A 35 -2.21 10.56 -3.82
N LEU A 36 -2.18 10.01 -2.62
CA LEU A 36 -2.00 10.75 -1.37
C LEU A 36 -0.64 11.46 -1.33
N PHE A 37 0.43 10.76 -1.72
CA PHE A 37 1.77 11.37 -1.78
C PHE A 37 1.91 12.36 -2.94
N HIS A 38 1.24 12.11 -4.05
CA HIS A 38 1.19 13.07 -5.15
C HIS A 38 0.43 14.36 -4.77
N SER A 39 -0.73 14.24 -4.09
CA SER A 39 -1.47 15.41 -3.58
C SER A 39 -0.73 16.13 -2.46
N ALA A 40 0.12 15.43 -1.70
CA ALA A 40 1.07 16.03 -0.77
C ALA A 40 2.23 16.78 -1.48
N GLY A 41 2.26 16.76 -2.81
CA GLY A 41 3.18 17.56 -3.62
C GLY A 41 4.47 16.83 -4.03
N VAL A 42 4.55 15.50 -3.92
CA VAL A 42 5.70 14.76 -4.43
C VAL A 42 5.58 14.64 -5.96
N PRO A 43 6.46 15.31 -6.74
CA PRO A 43 6.35 15.35 -8.19
C PRO A 43 6.82 14.03 -8.82
N GLY A 44 6.30 13.73 -10.01
CA GLY A 44 6.75 12.58 -10.81
C GLY A 44 6.31 11.21 -10.28
N LEU A 45 5.37 11.14 -9.32
CA LEU A 45 4.82 9.86 -8.84
C LEU A 45 3.89 9.20 -9.84
N LEU A 46 3.07 10.00 -10.53
CA LEU A 46 2.08 9.52 -11.50
C LEU A 46 2.46 9.97 -12.91
N MET A 47 2.09 9.15 -13.90
CA MET A 47 2.15 9.56 -15.29
C MET A 47 1.23 10.75 -15.53
N ASN A 48 1.63 11.66 -16.42
CA ASN A 48 0.88 12.85 -16.79
C ASN A 48 0.40 13.70 -15.60
N ASP A 49 1.15 13.70 -14.49
CA ASP A 49 0.83 14.42 -13.24
C ASP A 49 -0.61 14.19 -12.74
N GLY A 50 -1.10 12.96 -12.84
CA GLY A 50 -2.46 12.64 -12.37
C GLY A 50 -3.57 13.01 -13.36
N ALA A 51 -3.27 13.69 -14.47
CA ALA A 51 -4.24 14.10 -15.49
C ALA A 51 -4.54 12.96 -16.50
N CYS A 52 -4.90 11.77 -16.01
CA CYS A 52 -5.35 10.67 -16.85
C CYS A 52 -6.87 10.66 -16.92
N GLY A 53 -7.44 10.36 -18.09
CA GLY A 53 -8.86 10.61 -18.39
C GLY A 53 -9.85 10.09 -17.34
N TRP A 54 -9.74 8.82 -16.94
CA TRP A 54 -10.66 8.19 -15.99
C TRP A 54 -10.34 8.47 -14.50
N GLY A 55 -9.45 9.43 -14.20
CA GLY A 55 -9.02 9.73 -12.84
C GLY A 55 -8.02 8.73 -12.25
N TRP A 56 -7.65 7.69 -13.01
CA TRP A 56 -6.63 6.70 -12.64
C TRP A 56 -5.43 6.81 -13.58
N CYS A 57 -4.32 7.32 -13.05
CA CYS A 57 -3.00 7.25 -13.65
C CYS A 57 -2.17 6.09 -13.09
N ALA A 58 -1.38 5.47 -13.96
CA ALA A 58 -0.34 4.55 -13.55
C ALA A 58 0.79 5.31 -12.82
N PRO A 59 1.40 4.73 -11.78
CA PRO A 59 2.63 5.27 -11.21
C PRO A 59 3.76 5.23 -12.23
N THR A 60 4.66 6.22 -12.16
CA THR A 60 5.92 6.18 -12.92
C THR A 60 6.87 5.14 -12.32
N VAL A 61 8.01 4.85 -12.99
CA VAL A 61 9.06 3.99 -12.42
C VAL A 61 9.54 4.51 -11.06
N PHE A 62 9.68 5.83 -10.93
CA PHE A 62 9.99 6.47 -9.66
C PHE A 62 8.86 6.28 -8.63
N GLY A 63 7.60 6.47 -9.05
CA GLY A 63 6.43 6.23 -8.21
C GLY A 63 6.37 4.81 -7.66
N TRP A 64 6.62 3.80 -8.48
CA TRP A 64 6.69 2.39 -8.04
C TRP A 64 7.82 2.16 -7.03
N GLY A 65 9.01 2.71 -7.29
CA GLY A 65 10.15 2.61 -6.37
C GLY A 65 9.87 3.28 -5.01
N PHE A 66 9.33 4.49 -5.04
CA PHE A 66 8.92 5.24 -3.84
C PHE A 66 7.88 4.46 -3.03
N LEU A 67 6.85 3.94 -3.70
CA LEU A 67 5.78 3.18 -3.05
C LEU A 67 6.31 1.91 -2.38
N ALA A 68 7.19 1.17 -3.07
CA ALA A 68 7.82 -0.02 -2.53
C ALA A 68 8.60 0.30 -1.26
N VAL A 69 9.40 1.37 -1.27
CA VAL A 69 10.18 1.79 -0.09
C VAL A 69 9.27 2.17 1.07
N VAL A 70 8.25 3.01 0.84
CA VAL A 70 7.30 3.43 1.88
C VAL A 70 6.62 2.22 2.53
N TRP A 71 6.11 1.29 1.73
CA TRP A 71 5.42 0.12 2.23
C TRP A 71 6.34 -0.87 2.95
N VAL A 72 7.58 -1.05 2.47
CA VAL A 72 8.59 -1.86 3.15
C VAL A 72 8.93 -1.26 4.51
N VAL A 73 9.17 0.06 4.58
CA VAL A 73 9.48 0.74 5.85
C VAL A 73 8.30 0.65 6.83
N LEU A 74 7.06 0.82 6.35
CA LEU A 74 5.87 0.68 7.17
C LEU A 74 5.72 -0.75 7.71
N ALA A 75 5.80 -1.77 6.85
CA ALA A 75 5.69 -3.16 7.26
C ALA A 75 6.80 -3.56 8.24
N TRP A 76 8.03 -3.10 7.98
CA TRP A 76 9.18 -3.29 8.86
C TRP A 76 8.97 -2.64 10.23
N GLY A 77 8.53 -1.38 10.25
CA GLY A 77 8.24 -0.65 11.49
C GLY A 77 7.15 -1.31 12.33
N VAL A 78 6.06 -1.75 11.68
CA VAL A 78 4.98 -2.49 12.35
C VAL A 78 5.49 -3.81 12.91
N ALA A 79 6.26 -4.59 12.15
CA ALA A 79 6.83 -5.85 12.62
C ALA A 79 7.76 -5.64 13.83
N HIS A 80 8.61 -4.61 13.78
CA HIS A 80 9.48 -4.26 14.91
C HIS A 80 8.71 -3.81 16.15
N LEU A 81 7.66 -3.00 15.98
CA LEU A 81 6.83 -2.58 17.09
C LEU A 81 6.13 -3.78 17.74
N LEU A 82 5.53 -4.65 16.93
CA LEU A 82 4.90 -5.88 17.42
C LEU A 82 5.91 -6.78 18.13
N ALA A 83 7.11 -6.96 17.58
CA ALA A 83 8.16 -7.75 18.22
C ALA A 83 8.56 -7.17 19.59
N ARG A 84 8.68 -5.84 19.71
CA ARG A 84 8.97 -5.16 20.98
C ARG A 84 7.84 -5.30 22.00
N LEU A 85 6.59 -5.14 21.57
CA LEU A 85 5.41 -5.30 22.44
C LEU A 85 5.26 -6.75 22.93
N CYS A 86 5.48 -7.73 22.06
CA CYS A 86 5.47 -9.14 22.44
C CYS A 86 6.61 -9.49 23.39
N ALA A 87 7.81 -8.96 23.16
CA ALA A 87 8.94 -9.14 24.08
C ALA A 87 8.67 -8.52 25.45
N ALA A 88 8.11 -7.31 25.50
CA ALA A 88 7.76 -6.63 26.75
C ALA A 88 6.69 -7.40 27.55
N ARG A 89 5.66 -7.96 26.89
CA ARG A 89 4.65 -8.79 27.57
C ARG A 89 5.22 -10.07 28.17
N ARG A 90 6.17 -10.72 27.49
CA ARG A 90 6.82 -11.93 28.02
C ARG A 90 7.57 -11.65 29.33
N SER A 91 8.22 -10.50 29.44
CA SER A 91 8.95 -10.12 30.66
C SER A 91 8.01 -9.88 31.86
N SER A 92 6.76 -9.46 31.63
CA SER A 92 5.78 -9.31 32.72
C SER A 92 5.25 -10.65 33.24
N GLU A 93 5.11 -11.69 32.41
CA GLU A 93 4.65 -13.00 32.87
C GLU A 93 5.67 -13.67 33.79
N VAL A 94 6.97 -13.58 33.45
CA VAL A 94 8.07 -14.22 34.20
C VAL A 94 8.30 -13.62 35.61
N SER A 95 7.85 -12.40 35.87
CA SER A 95 8.07 -11.74 37.18
C SER A 95 6.98 -12.08 38.22
N THR A 96 5.94 -12.82 37.84
CA THR A 96 4.80 -13.18 38.70
C THR A 96 4.89 -14.59 39.29
N ASP A 97 5.95 -15.33 38.96
CA ASP A 97 6.34 -16.61 39.58
C ASP A 97 7.54 -16.41 40.53
#